data_AF-A0A843T3I2-F1
#
_entry.id   AF-A0A843T3I2-F1
#
_cell.length_a   1.000
_cell.length_b   1.000
_cell.length_c   1.000
_cell.angle_alpha   90.00
_cell.angle_beta   90.00
_cell.angle_gamma   90.00
#
_symmetry.space_group_name_H-M   'P 1'
#
loop_
_entity.id
_entity.type
_entity.pdbx_description
1 polymer ?
#
loop_
_entity_poly.entity_id
_entity_poly.type
_entity_poly.pdbx_seq_one_letter_code
_entity_poly.pdbx_strand_id
1 'polypeptide(L)'
;MATNRTIDETNDARLNELYWYTGRTIEEIVRELGVNRNTLYASIRPLPSGMTCTTCGAAVVFANRTKRSSGIGLCEGCSIETVFLAELDSDAPAPLDAPAPDNQRRWERWREELVAVPPERAALIGGAAALGAIFGTVAVKAARR
;
A
#
# COMPACT_ATOMS: atom_id res chain seq x y z
N MET A 1 -25.27 -20.25 23.03
CA MET A 1 -24.13 -20.13 22.09
C MET A 1 -24.13 -18.75 21.44
N ALA A 2 -23.82 -17.68 22.18
CA ALA A 2 -23.81 -16.28 21.66
C ALA A 2 -22.50 -15.52 21.97
N THR A 3 -21.61 -16.12 22.76
CA THR A 3 -20.39 -15.49 23.28
C THR A 3 -19.28 -15.38 22.23
N ASN A 4 -19.11 -16.35 21.34
CA ASN A 4 -17.99 -16.36 20.39
C ASN A 4 -18.09 -15.21 19.36
N ARG A 5 -19.27 -15.00 18.76
CA ARG A 5 -19.50 -13.96 17.75
C ARG A 5 -19.31 -12.54 18.28
N THR A 6 -19.78 -12.28 19.51
CA THR A 6 -19.68 -10.94 20.11
C THR A 6 -18.22 -10.57 20.43
N ILE A 7 -17.41 -11.57 20.81
CA ILE A 7 -15.97 -11.39 21.05
C ILE A 7 -15.25 -11.09 19.74
N ASP A 8 -15.57 -11.81 18.66
CA ASP A 8 -15.00 -11.56 17.33
C ASP A 8 -15.35 -10.16 16.82
N GLU A 9 -16.62 -9.74 16.91
CA GLU A 9 -17.06 -8.39 16.51
C GLU A 9 -16.39 -7.27 17.33
N THR A 10 -16.17 -7.50 18.63
CA THR A 10 -15.47 -6.55 19.52
C THR A 10 -13.99 -6.44 19.14
N ASN A 11 -13.34 -7.57 18.87
CA ASN A 11 -11.96 -7.60 18.41
C ASN A 11 -11.79 -6.93 17.05
N ASP A 12 -12.74 -7.12 16.13
CA ASP A 12 -12.72 -6.49 14.80
C ASP A 12 -12.85 -4.96 14.89
N ALA A 13 -13.77 -4.48 15.73
CA ALA A 13 -13.90 -3.04 15.97
C ALA A 13 -12.61 -2.45 16.55
N ARG A 14 -11.99 -3.15 17.51
CA ARG A 14 -10.73 -2.71 18.13
C ARG A 14 -9.56 -2.74 17.15
N LEU A 15 -9.46 -3.79 16.33
CA LEU A 15 -8.46 -3.89 15.25
C LEU A 15 -8.56 -2.72 14.28
N ASN A 16 -9.79 -2.43 13.83
CA ASN A 16 -10.03 -1.35 12.88
C ASN A 16 -9.73 0.03 13.48
N GLU A 17 -10.04 0.24 14.77
CA GLU A 17 -9.73 1.48 15.48
C GLU A 17 -8.21 1.69 15.62
N LEU A 18 -7.49 0.67 16.11
CA LEU A 18 -6.03 0.72 16.24
C LEU A 18 -5.38 0.92 14.87
N TYR A 19 -5.91 0.29 13.83
CA TYR A 19 -5.48 0.54 12.47
C TYR A 19 -5.73 2.01 12.09
N TRP A 20 -6.94 2.54 12.07
CA TRP A 20 -7.13 3.88 11.48
C TRP A 20 -6.65 5.06 12.31
N TYR A 21 -6.63 4.94 13.64
CA TYR A 21 -6.49 6.11 14.52
C TYR A 21 -5.22 6.11 15.37
N THR A 22 -4.32 5.14 15.16
CA THR A 22 -3.01 5.12 15.83
C THR A 22 -1.86 5.05 14.84
N GLY A 23 -0.69 5.51 15.26
CA GLY A 23 0.56 5.36 14.52
C GLY A 23 1.22 3.98 14.65
N ARG A 24 0.57 3.00 15.28
CA ARG A 24 1.14 1.67 15.55
C ARG A 24 1.34 0.89 14.25
N THR A 25 2.42 0.13 14.17
CA THR A 25 2.71 -0.80 13.07
C THR A 25 1.75 -2.00 13.09
N ILE A 26 1.65 -2.71 11.96
CA ILE A 26 0.83 -3.93 11.86
C ILE A 26 1.30 -4.97 12.88
N GLU A 27 2.62 -5.14 13.02
CA GLU A 27 3.24 -6.09 13.94
C GLU A 27 2.94 -5.77 15.40
N GLU A 28 2.85 -4.49 15.77
CA GLU A 28 2.46 -4.09 17.12
C GLU A 28 1.00 -4.41 17.41
N ILE A 29 0.08 -4.11 16.47
CA ILE A 29 -1.35 -4.36 16.65
C ILE A 29 -1.64 -5.87 16.75
N VAL A 30 -1.05 -6.66 15.85
CA VAL A 30 -1.20 -8.12 15.81
C VAL A 30 -0.70 -8.75 17.12
N ARG A 31 0.44 -8.28 17.63
CA ARG A 31 1.03 -8.75 18.88
C ARG A 31 0.20 -8.37 20.11
N GLU A 32 -0.29 -7.14 20.15
CA GLU A 32 -1.09 -6.62 21.27
C GLU A 32 -2.41 -7.39 21.42
N LEU A 33 -3.07 -7.68 20.31
CA LEU A 33 -4.37 -8.37 20.31
C LEU A 33 -4.26 -9.88 20.17
N GLY A 34 -3.04 -10.43 20.05
CA GLY A 34 -2.81 -11.87 19.94
C GLY A 34 -3.43 -12.51 18.69
N VAL A 35 -3.67 -11.73 17.63
CA VAL A 35 -4.22 -12.23 16.36
C VAL A 35 -3.10 -12.52 15.36
N ASN A 36 -3.44 -12.95 14.15
CA ASN A 36 -2.48 -13.02 13.04
C ASN A 36 -2.73 -11.86 12.05
N ARG A 37 -1.79 -11.62 11.12
CA ARG A 37 -1.91 -10.55 10.11
C ARG A 37 -3.14 -10.72 9.21
N ASN A 38 -3.48 -11.96 8.84
CA ASN A 38 -4.61 -12.23 7.96
C ASN A 38 -5.94 -11.84 8.63
N THR A 39 -6.09 -12.19 9.91
CA THR A 39 -7.21 -11.74 10.75
C THR A 39 -7.27 -10.21 10.78
N LEU A 40 -6.15 -9.53 11.07
CA LEU A 40 -6.12 -8.07 11.06
C LEU A 40 -6.60 -7.48 9.73
N TYR A 41 -6.11 -7.99 8.59
CA TYR A 41 -6.52 -7.47 7.28
C TYR A 41 -7.99 -7.78 6.94
N ALA A 42 -8.52 -8.92 7.40
CA ALA A 42 -9.93 -9.24 7.24
C ALA A 42 -10.84 -8.33 8.08
N SER A 43 -10.36 -7.84 9.23
CA SER A 43 -11.12 -6.98 10.14
C SER A 43 -11.08 -5.49 9.76
N ILE A 44 -10.09 -5.04 8.97
CA ILE A 44 -9.99 -3.63 8.55
C ILE A 44 -11.12 -3.31 7.58
N ARG A 45 -11.95 -2.33 7.97
CA ARG A 45 -12.97 -1.73 7.11
C ARG A 45 -12.44 -0.44 6.50
N PRO A 46 -12.74 -0.15 5.22
CA PRO A 46 -12.39 1.13 4.62
C PRO A 46 -12.89 2.32 5.45
N LEU A 47 -12.11 3.40 5.51
CA LEU A 47 -12.47 4.59 6.26
C LEU A 47 -13.26 5.56 5.37
N PRO A 48 -14.49 5.98 5.73
CA PRO A 48 -15.21 6.98 4.95
C PRO A 48 -14.42 8.29 4.82
N SER A 49 -14.36 8.83 3.60
CA SER A 49 -13.70 10.13 3.35
C SER A 49 -14.60 11.33 3.66
N GLY A 50 -15.91 11.09 3.85
CA GLY A 50 -16.93 12.13 3.97
C GLY A 50 -17.37 12.72 2.62
N MET A 51 -16.79 12.29 1.50
CA MET A 51 -17.13 12.76 0.15
C MET A 51 -17.92 11.73 -0.64
N THR A 52 -18.62 12.24 -1.66
CA THR A 52 -19.36 11.47 -2.66
C THR A 52 -18.66 11.57 -4.01
N CYS A 53 -18.66 10.48 -4.77
CA CYS A 53 -18.08 10.42 -6.09
C CYS A 53 -18.86 11.33 -7.06
N THR A 54 -18.15 12.17 -7.80
CA THR A 54 -18.74 13.07 -8.80
C THR A 54 -19.27 12.33 -10.03
N THR A 55 -18.81 11.11 -10.28
CA THR A 55 -19.23 10.30 -11.44
C THR A 55 -20.53 9.54 -11.18
N CYS A 56 -20.69 8.92 -10.01
CA CYS A 56 -21.82 8.02 -9.74
C CYS A 56 -22.57 8.31 -8.43
N GLY A 57 -22.14 9.31 -7.65
CA GLY A 57 -22.80 9.71 -6.40
C GLY A 57 -22.55 8.80 -5.19
N ALA A 58 -21.89 7.64 -5.36
CA ALA A 58 -21.59 6.73 -4.26
C ALA A 58 -20.54 7.29 -3.29
N ALA A 59 -20.49 6.75 -2.06
CA ALA A 59 -19.50 7.15 -1.07
C ALA A 59 -18.07 6.88 -1.55
N VAL A 60 -17.15 7.75 -1.13
CA VAL A 60 -15.72 7.58 -1.34
C VAL A 60 -15.05 7.21 -0.02
N VAL A 61 -14.20 6.19 -0.04
CA VAL A 61 -13.53 5.65 1.15
C VAL A 61 -12.01 5.62 0.96
N PHE A 62 -11.26 5.65 2.05
CA PHE A 62 -9.83 5.35 2.05
C PHE A 62 -9.63 3.85 2.25
N ALA A 63 -8.96 3.21 1.29
CA ALA A 63 -8.71 1.76 1.34
C ALA A 63 -7.61 1.36 2.34
N ASN A 64 -6.63 2.23 2.59
CA ASN A 64 -5.56 2.01 3.56
C ASN A 64 -4.98 3.34 4.08
N ARG A 65 -4.14 3.28 5.11
CA ARG A 65 -3.50 4.46 5.72
C ARG A 65 -2.68 5.28 4.73
N THR A 66 -1.98 4.64 3.78
CA THR A 66 -1.17 5.35 2.77
C THR A 66 -2.06 6.18 1.85
N LYS A 67 -3.15 5.58 1.35
CA LYS A 67 -4.15 6.28 0.53
C LYS A 67 -4.78 7.43 1.30
N ARG A 68 -5.10 7.26 2.59
CA ARG A 68 -5.54 8.36 3.46
C ARG A 68 -4.51 9.49 3.57
N SER A 69 -3.25 9.18 3.86
CA SER A 69 -2.20 10.21 4.00
C SER A 69 -1.87 10.92 2.68
N SER A 70 -2.05 10.25 1.55
CA SER A 70 -1.86 10.83 0.22
C SER A 70 -3.13 11.52 -0.32
N GLY A 71 -4.21 11.55 0.46
CA GLY A 71 -5.48 12.12 0.02
C GLY A 71 -6.14 11.37 -1.13
N ILE A 72 -5.87 10.08 -1.34
CA ILE A 72 -6.44 9.30 -2.44
C ILE A 72 -7.61 8.46 -1.91
N GLY A 73 -8.84 8.81 -2.28
CA GLY A 73 -10.03 8.01 -2.00
C GLY A 73 -10.38 7.05 -3.14
N LEU A 74 -11.14 6.00 -2.84
CA LEU A 74 -11.70 5.03 -3.79
C LEU A 74 -13.22 5.10 -3.72
N CYS A 75 -13.88 5.23 -4.87
CA CYS A 75 -15.34 5.18 -4.93
C CYS A 75 -15.85 3.73 -4.78
N GLU A 76 -16.80 3.50 -3.89
CA GLU A 76 -17.39 2.16 -3.68
C GLU A 76 -18.37 1.74 -4.80
N GLY A 77 -18.85 2.68 -5.62
CA GLY A 77 -19.80 2.40 -6.70
C GLY A 77 -19.16 2.10 -8.06
N CYS A 78 -18.16 2.90 -8.45
CA CYS A 78 -17.52 2.79 -9.77
C CYS A 78 -16.02 2.47 -9.72
N SER A 79 -15.46 2.28 -8.52
CA SER A 79 -14.04 1.93 -8.31
C SER A 79 -13.03 2.95 -8.85
N ILE A 80 -13.47 4.18 -9.12
CA ILE A 80 -12.59 5.27 -9.54
C ILE A 80 -11.84 5.82 -8.31
N GLU A 81 -10.53 6.00 -8.44
CA GLU A 81 -9.72 6.71 -7.46
C GLU A 81 -9.87 8.22 -7.63
N THR A 82 -10.01 8.94 -6.53
CA THR A 82 -10.14 10.40 -6.48
C THR A 82 -9.05 10.98 -5.60
N VAL A 83 -8.33 11.99 -6.10
CA VAL A 83 -7.35 12.73 -5.32
C VAL A 83 -8.04 13.92 -4.66
N PHE A 84 -8.03 13.94 -3.34
CA PHE A 84 -8.37 15.08 -2.52
C PHE A 84 -7.14 15.96 -2.44
N LEU A 85 -7.07 16.93 -3.34
CA LEU A 85 -6.22 18.09 -3.13
C LEU A 85 -6.83 18.83 -1.94
N ALA A 86 -6.41 18.48 -0.72
CA ALA A 86 -6.37 19.49 0.32
C ALA A 86 -5.55 20.63 -0.30
N GLU A 87 -6.09 21.85 -0.33
CA GLU A 87 -5.34 23.03 -0.75
C GLU A 87 -4.03 23.05 0.03
N LEU A 88 -2.99 22.48 -0.58
CA LEU A 88 -1.63 22.61 -0.11
C LEU A 88 -1.36 24.09 -0.30
N ASP A 89 -1.18 24.82 0.79
CA ASP A 89 -0.33 26.00 0.81
C ASP A 89 0.98 25.61 0.11
N SER A 90 0.99 25.77 -1.20
CA SER A 90 2.02 25.24 -2.10
C SER A 90 3.26 26.14 -2.12
N ASP A 91 3.45 26.91 -1.04
CA ASP A 91 4.58 27.79 -0.78
C ASP A 91 5.53 27.23 0.28
N ALA A 92 5.30 26.01 0.79
CA ALA A 92 6.30 25.34 1.62
C ALA A 92 7.38 24.72 0.71
N PRO A 93 8.62 25.30 0.64
CA PRO A 93 9.70 24.66 -0.11
C PRO A 93 9.96 23.28 0.48
N ALA A 94 10.09 22.27 -0.38
CA ALA A 94 10.58 20.97 0.03
C ALA A 94 11.88 21.18 0.82
N PRO A 95 12.02 20.63 2.05
CA PRO A 95 13.27 20.78 2.79
C PRO A 95 14.38 20.16 1.95
N LEU A 96 15.32 20.99 1.48
CA LEU A 96 16.42 20.59 0.61
C LEU A 96 17.32 19.51 1.25
N ASP A 97 17.15 19.27 2.55
CA ASP A 97 17.90 18.31 3.37
C ASP A 97 17.01 17.23 4.02
N ALA A 98 15.76 17.04 3.58
CA ALA A 98 14.93 15.97 4.14
C ALA A 98 15.57 14.60 3.82
N PRO A 99 15.92 13.80 4.83
CA PRO A 99 16.43 12.46 4.58
C PRO A 99 15.38 11.66 3.81
N ALA A 100 15.80 10.95 2.76
CA ALA A 100 14.92 10.09 1.98
C ALA A 100 14.05 9.23 2.91
N PRO A 101 12.74 9.09 2.62
CA PRO A 101 11.82 8.37 3.50
C PRO A 101 12.35 6.96 3.77
N ASP A 102 12.15 6.48 5.01
CA ASP A 102 12.75 5.24 5.54
C ASP A 102 12.55 4.00 4.62
N ASN A 103 11.47 3.99 3.85
CA ASN A 103 11.21 2.95 2.85
C ASN A 103 12.26 2.90 1.74
N GLN A 104 12.84 4.03 1.32
CA GLN A 104 13.84 4.11 0.25
C GLN A 104 15.21 3.60 0.72
N ARG A 105 15.61 3.89 1.96
CA ARG A 105 16.82 3.33 2.58
C ARG A 105 16.73 1.82 2.75
N ARG A 106 15.52 1.31 3.06
CA ARG A 106 15.25 -0.13 3.11
C ARG A 106 15.45 -0.79 1.73
N TRP A 107 15.01 -0.16 0.64
CA TRP A 107 15.21 -0.68 -0.74
C TRP A 107 16.67 -0.65 -1.19
N GLU A 108 17.45 0.35 -0.80
CA GLU A 108 18.88 0.43 -1.11
C GLU A 108 19.69 -0.67 -0.42
N ARG A 109 19.42 -0.94 0.87
CA ARG A 109 20.05 -2.04 1.61
C ARG A 109 19.76 -3.40 0.97
N TRP A 110 18.52 -3.65 0.58
CA TRP A 110 18.13 -4.88 -0.13
C TRP A 110 18.85 -5.03 -1.48
N ARG A 111 19.11 -3.93 -2.19
CA ARG A 111 19.82 -3.94 -3.48
C ARG A 111 21.27 -4.39 -3.34
N GLU A 112 21.96 -3.90 -2.32
CA GLU A 112 23.35 -4.31 -2.02
C GLU A 112 23.43 -5.81 -1.66
N GLU A 113 22.44 -6.32 -0.94
CA GLU A 113 22.36 -7.73 -0.56
C GLU A 113 22.09 -8.65 -1.76
N LEU A 114 21.32 -8.20 -2.76
CA LEU A 114 21.08 -8.94 -4.00
C LEU A 114 22.27 -8.95 -4.96
N VAL A 115 23.08 -7.87 -4.98
CA VAL A 115 24.32 -7.81 -5.77
C VAL A 115 25.39 -8.76 -5.23
N ALA A 116 25.29 -9.14 -3.95
CA ALA A 116 26.22 -10.04 -3.27
C ALA A 116 25.86 -11.54 -3.38
N VAL A 117 24.83 -11.93 -4.13
CA VAL A 117 24.47 -13.36 -4.29
C VAL A 117 25.46 -14.02 -5.26
N PRO A 118 26.32 -14.96 -4.80
CA PRO A 118 27.22 -15.69 -5.69
C PRO A 118 26.40 -16.59 -6.64
N PRO A 119 26.84 -16.79 -7.89
CA PRO A 119 26.08 -17.47 -8.94
C PRO A 119 25.69 -18.92 -8.57
N GLU A 120 26.42 -19.55 -7.67
CA GLU A 120 26.16 -20.88 -7.13
C GLU A 120 24.89 -20.99 -6.25
N ARG A 121 24.37 -19.86 -5.72
CA ARG A 121 23.15 -19.83 -4.91
C ARG A 121 21.90 -19.35 -5.67
N ALA A 122 22.07 -18.84 -6.89
CA ALA A 122 20.96 -18.38 -7.73
C ALA A 122 20.01 -19.52 -8.16
N ALA A 123 20.49 -20.77 -8.16
CA ALA A 123 19.70 -21.93 -8.58
C ALA A 123 18.68 -22.44 -7.53
N LEU A 124 18.77 -21.98 -6.27
CA LEU A 124 17.91 -22.46 -5.17
C LEU A 124 16.82 -21.45 -4.74
N ILE A 125 16.82 -20.24 -5.29
CA ILE A 125 15.75 -19.27 -5.05
C ILE A 125 14.69 -19.47 -6.12
N GLY A 126 13.80 -20.42 -5.87
CA GLY A 126 12.55 -20.52 -6.61
C GLY A 126 11.68 -19.29 -6.31
N GLY A 127 11.54 -18.40 -7.29
CA GLY A 127 10.40 -17.47 -7.36
C GLY A 127 10.74 -15.99 -7.58
N ALA A 128 10.50 -15.53 -8.83
CA ALA A 128 10.36 -14.15 -9.31
C ALA A 128 11.63 -13.26 -9.26
N ALA A 129 12.17 -12.69 -10.33
CA ALA A 129 11.57 -12.29 -11.60
C ALA A 129 12.63 -12.29 -12.71
N ALA A 130 12.51 -13.24 -13.64
CA ALA A 130 12.91 -12.99 -15.01
C ALA A 130 11.74 -12.26 -15.69
N LEU A 131 12.01 -11.08 -16.25
CA LEU A 131 11.35 -10.41 -17.39
C LEU A 131 11.46 -8.89 -17.22
N GLY A 132 12.67 -8.37 -17.48
CA GLY A 132 12.97 -6.94 -17.54
C GLY A 132 13.82 -6.60 -18.77
N ALA A 133 13.44 -7.08 -19.94
CA ALA A 133 13.91 -6.66 -21.27
C ALA A 133 12.99 -7.41 -22.27
N ILE A 134 12.21 -6.83 -23.17
CA ILE A 134 12.58 -6.01 -24.33
C ILE A 134 11.24 -5.50 -24.91
N PHE A 135 10.96 -4.20 -24.89
CA PHE A 135 10.05 -3.58 -25.88
C PHE A 135 10.46 -2.12 -26.06
N GLY A 136 11.26 -1.86 -27.08
CA GLY A 136 11.62 -0.51 -27.44
C GLY A 136 12.82 -0.40 -28.37
N THR A 137 12.69 -0.88 -29.61
CA THR A 137 13.22 -0.17 -30.80
C THR A 137 12.55 -0.72 -32.07
N VAL A 138 11.64 0.08 -32.63
CA VAL A 138 11.21 -0.02 -34.02
C VAL A 138 12.38 0.45 -34.88
N ALA A 139 12.90 -0.41 -35.77
CA ALA A 139 13.81 0.02 -36.84
C ALA A 139 13.45 -0.71 -38.15
N VAL A 140 12.76 0.03 -39.01
CA VAL A 140 12.46 -0.29 -40.40
C VAL A 140 13.74 -0.20 -41.24
N LYS A 141 14.18 -1.32 -41.84
CA LYS A 141 15.06 -1.44 -43.04
C LYS A 141 15.51 -2.90 -43.16
N ALA A 142 15.57 -3.59 -44.30
CA ALA A 142 15.27 -3.27 -45.68
C ALA A 142 15.05 -4.61 -46.40
N ALA A 143 13.93 -4.76 -47.10
CA ALA A 143 13.77 -5.77 -48.14
C ALA A 143 14.34 -5.19 -49.45
N ARG A 144 15.56 -5.59 -49.80
CA ARG A 144 16.08 -5.53 -51.17
C ARG A 144 16.72 -6.88 -51.46
N ARG A 145 15.99 -7.74 -52.18
CA ARG A 145 16.46 -8.48 -53.35
C ARG A 145 15.26 -9.14 -54.02
#